data_AF-A0A673WW08-F1
#
_entry.id   AF-A0A673WW08-F1
#
_cell.length_a   1.000
_cell.length_b   1.000
_cell.length_c   1.000
_cell.angle_alpha   90.00
_cell.angle_beta   90.00
_cell.angle_gamma   90.00
#
_symmetry.space_group_name_H-M   'P 1'
#
loop_
_entity.id
_entity.type
_entity.pdbx_description
1 polymer ?
#
loop_
_entity_poly.entity_id
_entity_poly.type
_entity_poly.pdbx_seq_one_letter_code
_entity_poly.pdbx_strand_id
1 'polypeptide(L)'
;MPPKNPKKTDNLHEQHQRLLVDNDSYLVAIRKQKEHLASLDTKMKEMQTKLLQRKKEMGGRICSLKRPLHQRKHIRIMEDRVNQATKSFDKLLCSNQALRDEIDHLRRQRCSFALMYQRLSRELLSQHNVMEDLMEKSVLAYDQRSEALARMLAVRERSKKDTSLCHTEMTELKRVIDHEIKLRSFMVQKSKESVPIGEDEEAKKRRAEQAQRERMGGESLETYQAVHRLLVEVSGDSDLRQLGRTFVENEEKSFAYFNYINELNNNSTMLKDRINKLRTEILRFELENKHYDQQWQGQLKELERELEQRRGLVNNLESQYTVVLKFLDQHKTAIAHLFNKMKCNPTSIIGKLGCSAQVTDDNVTQFIGILEEEMHQLLMFLSQCSYKEAEEMELPPQNLLLVSYSLLPAVTPSATEAPSFDDSTTEALLGLGSEQPLDFQTLRERVLPRVMHTEQGKVPKAPSAPLRGKKKVGFNPKSA
;
A
#
# COMPACT_ATOMS: atom_id res chain seq x y z
N MET A 1 25.58 -126.66 85.15
CA MET A 1 25.76 -125.56 86.13
C MET A 1 27.15 -125.72 86.72
N PRO A 2 28.02 -124.71 86.89
CA PRO A 2 27.80 -123.26 87.14
C PRO A 2 28.73 -122.35 86.28
N PRO A 3 28.96 -121.05 86.57
CA PRO A 3 28.06 -119.99 87.02
C PRO A 3 27.83 -118.92 85.92
N LYS A 4 26.61 -118.40 85.81
CA LYS A 4 26.31 -117.18 85.03
C LYS A 4 26.93 -115.99 85.75
N ASN A 5 27.75 -115.23 85.03
CA ASN A 5 28.40 -114.02 85.52
C ASN A 5 27.37 -112.87 85.49
N PRO A 6 26.80 -112.42 86.63
CA PRO A 6 25.64 -111.53 86.67
C PRO A 6 25.93 -110.14 86.06
N LYS A 7 27.21 -109.72 86.05
CA LYS A 7 27.63 -108.44 85.47
C LYS A 7 27.51 -108.36 83.93
N LYS A 8 27.49 -109.49 83.22
CA LYS A 8 27.30 -109.51 81.75
C LYS A 8 25.83 -109.47 81.35
N THR A 9 24.95 -110.09 82.12
CA THR A 9 23.50 -110.09 81.86
C THR A 9 22.89 -108.73 82.18
N ASP A 10 23.35 -108.06 83.23
CA ASP A 10 22.88 -106.73 83.60
C ASP A 10 23.32 -105.67 82.58
N ASN A 11 24.56 -105.76 82.07
CA ASN A 11 25.08 -104.85 81.04
C ASN A 11 24.36 -105.04 79.68
N LEU A 12 23.96 -106.28 79.34
CA LEU A 12 23.17 -106.58 78.14
C LEU A 12 21.73 -106.06 78.28
N HIS A 13 21.15 -106.17 79.47
CA HIS A 13 19.82 -105.63 79.77
C HIS A 13 19.82 -104.11 79.70
N GLU A 14 20.84 -103.45 80.26
CA GLU A 14 20.99 -102.00 80.22
C GLU A 14 21.21 -101.48 78.80
N GLN A 15 21.99 -102.20 77.96
CA GLN A 15 22.12 -101.89 76.53
C GLN A 15 20.80 -102.04 75.77
N HIS A 16 20.04 -103.11 76.04
CA HIS A 16 18.72 -103.32 75.41
C HIS A 16 17.73 -102.22 75.82
N GLN A 17 17.78 -101.78 77.08
CA GLN A 17 16.92 -100.71 77.60
C GLN A 17 17.28 -99.35 77.00
N ARG A 18 18.58 -99.06 76.79
CA ARG A 18 19.04 -97.87 76.05
C ARG A 18 18.58 -97.90 74.59
N LEU A 19 18.69 -99.05 73.90
CA LEU A 19 18.22 -99.20 72.53
C LEU A 19 16.70 -99.02 72.39
N LEU A 20 15.92 -99.45 73.38
CA LEU A 20 14.47 -99.22 73.41
C LEU A 20 14.14 -97.73 73.57
N VAL A 21 14.84 -97.04 74.48
CA VAL A 21 14.68 -95.57 74.68
C VAL A 21 15.09 -94.81 73.42
N ASP A 22 16.19 -95.20 72.78
CA ASP A 22 16.64 -94.61 71.52
C ASP A 22 15.60 -94.86 70.41
N ASN A 23 15.06 -96.07 70.30
CA ASN A 23 14.00 -96.40 69.34
C ASN A 23 12.74 -95.55 69.55
N ASP A 24 12.29 -95.43 70.80
CA ASP A 24 11.15 -94.57 71.17
C ASP A 24 11.42 -93.09 70.83
N SER A 25 12.66 -92.62 71.06
CA SER A 25 13.07 -91.25 70.71
C SER A 25 13.05 -91.02 69.18
N TYR A 26 13.51 -92.00 68.39
CA TYR A 26 13.45 -91.95 66.93
C TYR A 26 12.00 -92.02 66.44
N LEU A 27 11.14 -92.84 67.05
CA LEU A 27 9.72 -92.90 66.71
C LEU A 27 9.00 -91.56 66.99
N VAL A 28 9.34 -90.87 68.08
CA VAL A 28 8.82 -89.53 68.38
C VAL A 28 9.35 -88.50 67.38
N ALA A 29 10.64 -88.55 67.02
CA ALA A 29 11.21 -87.67 65.99
C ALA A 29 10.56 -87.89 64.61
N ILE A 30 10.33 -89.14 64.22
CA ILE A 30 9.62 -89.51 62.98
C ILE A 30 8.18 -88.97 63.00
N ARG A 31 7.47 -89.06 64.14
CA ARG A 31 6.11 -88.49 64.27
C ARG A 31 6.12 -86.98 64.09
N LYS A 32 7.01 -86.25 64.78
CA LYS A 32 7.16 -84.79 64.63
C LYS A 32 7.48 -84.39 63.19
N GLN A 33 8.33 -85.15 62.50
CA GLN A 33 8.67 -84.90 61.10
C GLN A 33 7.50 -85.19 60.15
N LYS A 34 6.72 -86.24 60.41
CA LYS A 34 5.48 -86.53 59.67
C LYS A 34 4.42 -85.43 59.86
N GLU A 35 4.25 -84.92 61.08
CA GLU A 35 3.37 -83.78 61.37
C GLU A 35 3.83 -82.51 60.66
N HIS A 36 5.15 -82.25 60.67
CA HIS A 36 5.73 -81.11 59.96
C HIS A 36 5.51 -81.22 58.44
N LEU A 37 5.75 -82.40 57.86
CA LEU A 37 5.46 -82.67 56.44
C LEU A 37 3.98 -82.46 56.12
N ALA A 38 3.07 -82.96 56.95
CA ALA A 38 1.63 -82.75 56.78
C ALA A 38 1.25 -81.25 56.81
N SER A 39 1.88 -80.47 57.70
CA SER A 39 1.68 -79.01 57.76
C SER A 39 2.24 -78.25 56.55
N LEU A 40 3.30 -78.78 55.93
CA LEU A 40 3.85 -78.22 54.69
C LEU A 40 2.97 -78.58 53.49
N ASP A 41 2.44 -79.81 53.44
CA ASP A 41 1.50 -80.25 52.41
C ASP A 41 0.20 -79.44 52.40
N THR A 42 -0.35 -79.11 53.58
CA THR A 42 -1.53 -78.23 53.67
C THR A 42 -1.23 -76.83 53.15
N LYS A 43 -0.09 -76.25 53.53
CA LYS A 43 0.37 -74.95 53.01
C LYS A 43 0.63 -74.99 51.50
N MET A 44 1.20 -76.06 50.97
CA MET A 44 1.42 -76.23 49.53
C MET A 44 0.08 -76.26 48.77
N LYS A 45 -0.92 -76.98 49.29
CA LYS A 45 -2.26 -77.01 48.71
C LYS A 45 -2.93 -75.63 48.74
N GLU A 46 -2.86 -74.90 49.85
CA GLU A 46 -3.39 -73.54 49.94
C GLU A 46 -2.70 -72.56 48.97
N MET A 47 -1.38 -72.67 48.81
CA MET A 47 -0.64 -71.84 47.86
C MET A 47 -0.98 -72.20 46.42
N GLN A 48 -1.16 -73.49 46.12
CA GLN A 48 -1.62 -73.96 44.80
C GLN A 48 -3.02 -73.46 44.47
N THR A 49 -3.97 -73.49 45.41
CA THR A 49 -5.33 -72.98 45.18
C THR A 49 -5.33 -71.47 44.97
N LYS A 50 -4.56 -70.71 45.76
CA LYS A 50 -4.37 -69.25 45.56
C LYS A 50 -3.74 -68.93 44.20
N LEU A 51 -2.75 -69.71 43.76
CA LEU A 51 -2.12 -69.55 42.43
C LEU A 51 -3.10 -69.86 41.29
N LEU A 52 -3.92 -70.91 41.42
CA LEU A 52 -4.94 -71.26 40.44
C LEU A 52 -6.02 -70.19 40.35
N GLN A 53 -6.46 -69.65 41.50
CA GLN A 53 -7.45 -68.58 41.55
C GLN A 53 -6.92 -67.30 40.88
N ARG A 54 -5.69 -66.89 41.19
CA ARG A 54 -5.04 -65.77 40.49
C ARG A 54 -4.84 -66.02 38.99
N LYS A 55 -4.50 -67.24 38.57
CA LYS A 55 -4.40 -67.60 37.15
C LYS A 55 -5.76 -67.49 36.43
N LYS A 56 -6.85 -67.91 37.10
CA LYS A 56 -8.22 -67.78 36.58
C LYS A 56 -8.63 -66.31 36.48
N GLU A 57 -8.41 -65.51 37.52
CA GLU A 57 -8.73 -64.07 37.54
C GLU A 57 -7.94 -63.26 36.51
N MET A 58 -6.66 -63.58 36.32
CA MET A 58 -5.79 -62.92 35.34
C MET A 58 -6.12 -63.31 33.89
N GLY A 59 -7.01 -64.29 33.67
CA GLY A 59 -7.46 -64.67 32.33
C GLY A 59 -6.32 -65.07 31.40
N GLY A 60 -5.25 -65.69 31.93
CA GLY A 60 -4.06 -66.07 31.16
C GLY A 60 -3.29 -64.89 30.54
N ARG A 61 -2.10 -65.18 30.00
CA ARG A 61 -1.19 -64.17 29.40
C ARG A 61 -1.80 -63.44 28.19
N ILE A 62 -2.80 -64.06 27.53
CA ILE A 62 -3.44 -63.50 26.34
C ILE A 62 -4.43 -62.39 26.69
N CYS A 63 -5.21 -62.53 27.78
CA CYS A 63 -6.11 -61.44 28.21
C CYS A 63 -5.35 -60.25 28.76
N SER A 64 -4.22 -60.47 29.44
CA SER A 64 -3.36 -59.39 29.93
C SER A 64 -2.73 -58.56 28.81
N LEU A 65 -2.46 -59.16 27.64
CA LEU A 65 -1.96 -58.45 26.45
C LEU A 65 -3.08 -57.76 25.64
N LYS A 66 -4.28 -58.34 25.60
CA LYS A 66 -5.43 -57.75 24.87
C LYS A 66 -5.96 -56.45 25.50
N ARG A 67 -5.96 -56.33 26.84
CA ARG A 67 -6.40 -55.11 27.55
C ARG A 67 -5.63 -53.83 27.13
N PRO A 68 -4.29 -53.78 27.19
CA PRO A 68 -3.53 -52.59 26.81
C PRO A 68 -3.63 -52.29 25.31
N LEU A 69 -3.75 -53.31 24.46
CA LEU A 69 -4.00 -53.09 23.02
C LEU A 69 -5.38 -52.46 22.77
N HIS A 70 -6.42 -52.90 23.47
CA HIS A 70 -7.73 -52.30 23.35
C HIS A 70 -7.77 -50.87 23.87
N GLN A 71 -7.11 -50.59 25.00
CA GLN A 71 -6.95 -49.23 25.52
C GLN A 71 -6.19 -48.34 24.53
N ARG A 72 -5.07 -48.80 23.96
CA ARG A 72 -4.33 -48.04 22.93
C ARG A 72 -5.19 -47.74 21.70
N LYS A 73 -5.98 -48.71 21.22
CA LYS A 73 -6.93 -48.48 20.12
C LYS A 73 -7.99 -47.46 20.50
N HIS A 74 -8.51 -47.51 21.72
CA HIS A 74 -9.51 -46.56 22.19
C HIS A 74 -8.94 -45.14 22.30
N ILE A 75 -7.72 -45.00 22.83
CA ILE A 75 -6.98 -43.73 22.87
C ILE A 75 -6.84 -43.16 21.46
N ARG A 76 -6.37 -43.95 20.49
CA ARG A 76 -6.26 -43.50 19.09
C ARG A 76 -7.59 -43.03 18.50
N ILE A 77 -8.68 -43.78 18.72
CA ILE A 77 -10.01 -43.37 18.23
C ILE A 77 -10.44 -42.04 18.87
N MET A 78 -10.14 -41.82 20.15
CA MET A 78 -10.45 -40.56 20.82
C MET A 78 -9.57 -39.42 20.31
N GLU A 79 -8.28 -39.66 20.10
CA GLU A 79 -7.35 -38.70 19.48
C GLU A 79 -7.82 -38.33 18.06
N ASP A 80 -8.21 -39.31 17.24
CA ASP A 80 -8.72 -39.09 15.89
C ASP A 80 -10.03 -38.26 15.91
N ARG A 81 -10.93 -38.54 16.86
CA ARG A 81 -12.16 -37.74 17.04
C ARG A 81 -11.87 -36.32 17.45
N VAL A 82 -10.93 -36.11 18.36
CA VAL A 82 -10.49 -34.77 18.77
C VAL A 82 -9.85 -34.04 17.59
N ASN A 83 -8.93 -34.68 16.88
CA ASN A 83 -8.28 -34.11 15.70
C ASN A 83 -9.31 -33.75 14.61
N GLN A 84 -10.32 -34.59 14.39
CA GLN A 84 -11.39 -34.30 13.44
C GLN A 84 -12.23 -33.09 13.89
N ALA A 85 -12.55 -33.00 15.19
CA ALA A 85 -13.25 -31.85 15.76
C ALA A 85 -12.42 -30.56 15.61
N THR A 86 -11.12 -30.60 15.93
CA THR A 86 -10.20 -29.46 15.75
C THR A 86 -10.14 -29.02 14.29
N LYS A 87 -9.97 -29.95 13.35
CA LYS A 87 -10.00 -29.63 11.90
C LYS A 87 -11.32 -28.99 11.48
N SER A 88 -12.45 -29.46 12.00
CA SER A 88 -13.75 -28.86 11.69
C SER A 88 -13.89 -27.45 12.27
N PHE A 89 -13.35 -27.23 13.47
CA PHE A 89 -13.32 -25.93 14.13
C PHE A 89 -12.42 -24.94 13.38
N ASP A 90 -11.22 -25.36 12.96
CA ASP A 90 -10.30 -24.52 12.18
C ASP A 90 -10.92 -24.12 10.83
N LYS A 91 -11.63 -25.04 10.16
CA LYS A 91 -12.39 -24.72 8.95
C LYS A 91 -13.46 -23.66 9.19
N LEU A 92 -14.19 -23.77 10.30
CA LEU A 92 -15.18 -22.76 10.70
C LEU A 92 -14.51 -21.42 11.02
N LEU A 93 -13.34 -21.40 11.66
CA LEU A 93 -12.58 -20.19 11.90
C LEU A 93 -12.11 -19.53 10.60
N CYS A 94 -11.56 -20.29 9.66
CA CYS A 94 -11.18 -19.77 8.35
C CYS A 94 -12.38 -19.20 7.59
N SER A 95 -13.53 -19.90 7.61
CA SER A 95 -14.76 -19.38 7.01
C SER A 95 -15.26 -18.11 7.71
N ASN A 96 -15.19 -18.03 9.03
CA ASN A 96 -15.56 -16.84 9.79
C ASN A 96 -14.63 -15.66 9.47
N GLN A 97 -13.33 -15.91 9.34
CA GLN A 97 -12.36 -14.89 8.96
C GLN A 97 -12.65 -14.36 7.55
N ALA A 98 -12.91 -15.23 6.58
CA ALA A 98 -13.29 -14.81 5.23
C ALA A 98 -14.57 -13.95 5.22
N LEU A 99 -15.59 -14.32 6.00
CA LEU A 99 -16.82 -13.51 6.15
C LEU A 99 -16.55 -12.16 6.82
N ARG A 100 -15.63 -12.09 7.80
CA ARG A 100 -15.23 -10.81 8.41
C ARG A 100 -14.52 -9.91 7.41
N ASP A 101 -13.63 -10.48 6.61
CA ASP A 101 -12.93 -9.73 5.56
C ASP A 101 -13.89 -9.20 4.50
N GLU A 102 -14.90 -10.00 4.12
CA GLU A 102 -15.99 -9.58 3.23
C GLU A 102 -16.85 -8.47 3.83
N ILE A 103 -17.23 -8.59 5.11
CA ILE A 103 -17.97 -7.53 5.82
C ILE A 103 -17.16 -6.23 5.84
N ASP A 104 -15.86 -6.30 6.12
CA ASP A 104 -15.01 -5.12 6.15
C ASP A 104 -14.80 -4.54 4.76
N HIS A 105 -14.70 -5.38 3.72
CA HIS A 105 -14.69 -4.93 2.33
C HIS A 105 -15.97 -4.15 1.99
N LEU A 106 -17.16 -4.71 2.28
CA LEU A 106 -18.45 -4.08 2.05
C LEU A 106 -18.60 -2.77 2.86
N ARG A 107 -18.09 -2.72 4.09
CA ARG A 107 -18.07 -1.50 4.90
C ARG A 107 -17.22 -0.39 4.28
N ARG A 108 -16.02 -0.72 3.77
CA ARG A 108 -15.15 0.23 3.07
C ARG A 108 -15.84 0.75 1.79
N GLN A 109 -16.46 -0.14 1.01
CA GLN A 109 -17.24 0.24 -0.16
C GLN A 109 -18.38 1.19 0.21
N ARG A 110 -19.17 0.87 1.23
CA ARG A 110 -20.26 1.73 1.72
C ARG A 110 -19.77 3.11 2.14
N CYS A 111 -18.63 3.20 2.84
CA CYS A 111 -18.01 4.49 3.18
C CYS A 111 -17.61 5.28 1.93
N SER A 112 -17.00 4.62 0.93
CA SER A 112 -16.65 5.26 -0.34
C SER A 112 -17.89 5.80 -1.07
N PHE A 113 -18.96 5.01 -1.16
CA PHE A 113 -20.23 5.44 -1.74
C PHE A 113 -20.88 6.59 -0.97
N ALA A 114 -20.86 6.56 0.36
CA ALA A 114 -21.39 7.64 1.17
C ALA A 114 -20.62 8.96 0.94
N LEU A 115 -19.30 8.90 0.81
CA LEU A 115 -18.48 10.07 0.47
C LEU A 115 -18.80 10.62 -0.92
N MET A 116 -18.94 9.74 -1.92
CA MET A 116 -19.34 10.15 -3.27
C MET A 116 -20.74 10.79 -3.28
N TYR A 117 -21.70 10.18 -2.58
CA TYR A 117 -23.06 10.72 -2.45
C TYR A 117 -23.05 12.10 -1.78
N GLN A 118 -22.27 12.27 -0.70
CA GLN A 118 -22.17 13.56 -0.02
C GLN A 118 -21.54 14.63 -0.92
N ARG A 119 -20.54 14.28 -1.74
CA ARG A 119 -19.95 15.20 -2.72
C ARG A 119 -20.97 15.61 -3.78
N LEU A 120 -21.66 14.65 -4.38
CA LEU A 120 -22.71 14.92 -5.38
C LEU A 120 -23.84 15.76 -4.81
N SER A 121 -24.26 15.49 -3.57
CA SER A 121 -25.29 16.27 -2.88
C SER A 121 -24.85 17.73 -2.65
N ARG A 122 -23.59 17.97 -2.26
CA ARG A 122 -23.05 19.33 -2.12
C ARG A 122 -22.98 20.05 -3.46
N GLU A 123 -22.55 19.37 -4.51
CA GLU A 123 -22.48 19.95 -5.86
C GLU A 123 -23.88 20.30 -6.37
N LEU A 124 -24.85 19.42 -6.20
CA LEU A 124 -26.25 19.67 -6.55
C LEU A 124 -26.82 20.88 -5.80
N LEU A 125 -26.54 21.00 -4.50
CA LEU A 125 -26.93 22.17 -3.72
C LEU A 125 -26.25 23.44 -4.23
N SER A 126 -24.95 23.40 -4.57
CA SER A 126 -24.26 24.57 -5.13
C SER A 126 -24.84 24.99 -6.48
N GLN A 127 -25.21 24.05 -7.35
CA GLN A 127 -25.85 24.34 -8.63
C GLN A 127 -27.25 24.93 -8.43
N HIS A 128 -28.02 24.41 -7.45
CA HIS A 128 -29.30 24.98 -7.09
C HIS A 128 -29.17 26.44 -6.63
N ASN A 129 -28.20 26.74 -5.77
CA ASN A 129 -27.98 28.11 -5.30
C ASN A 129 -27.58 29.04 -6.45
N VAL A 130 -26.73 28.59 -7.38
CA VAL A 130 -26.37 29.38 -8.57
C VAL A 130 -27.59 29.63 -9.47
N MET A 131 -28.47 28.63 -9.62
CA MET A 131 -29.72 28.77 -10.36
C MET A 131 -30.68 29.76 -9.67
N GLU A 132 -30.77 29.72 -8.35
CA GLU A 132 -31.57 30.64 -7.54
C GLU A 132 -31.06 32.08 -7.66
N ASP A 133 -29.74 32.30 -7.53
CA ASP A 133 -29.10 33.60 -7.76
C ASP A 133 -29.38 34.14 -9.17
N LEU A 134 -29.35 33.27 -10.18
CA LEU A 134 -29.64 33.66 -11.56
C LEU A 134 -31.12 34.02 -11.74
N MET A 135 -32.02 33.29 -11.08
CA MET A 135 -33.45 33.58 -11.09
C MET A 135 -33.73 34.93 -10.43
N GLU A 136 -33.14 35.20 -9.26
CA GLU A 136 -33.25 36.48 -8.58
C GLU A 136 -32.76 37.64 -9.45
N LYS A 137 -31.56 37.51 -10.04
CA LYS A 137 -31.01 38.51 -10.98
C LYS A 137 -31.91 38.72 -12.19
N SER A 138 -32.52 37.65 -12.69
CA SER A 138 -33.46 37.73 -13.81
C SER A 138 -34.72 38.50 -13.42
N VAL A 139 -35.32 38.19 -12.26
CA VAL A 139 -36.48 38.92 -11.72
C VAL A 139 -36.16 40.40 -11.52
N LEU A 140 -35.02 40.72 -10.90
CA LEU A 140 -34.58 42.10 -10.72
C LEU A 140 -34.41 42.84 -12.05
N ALA A 141 -33.84 42.19 -13.08
CA ALA A 141 -33.70 42.79 -14.40
C ALA A 141 -35.06 43.03 -15.08
N TYR A 142 -36.04 42.12 -14.89
CA TYR A 142 -37.40 42.31 -15.37
C TYR A 142 -38.10 43.48 -14.66
N ASP A 143 -37.96 43.60 -13.35
CA ASP A 143 -38.53 44.69 -12.56
C ASP A 143 -37.96 46.03 -12.99
N GLN A 144 -36.63 46.13 -13.12
CA GLN A 144 -35.95 47.34 -13.62
C GLN A 144 -36.41 47.72 -15.03
N ARG A 145 -36.55 46.74 -15.93
CA ARG A 145 -37.08 46.97 -17.28
C ARG A 145 -38.52 47.49 -17.23
N SER A 146 -39.37 46.89 -16.39
CA SER A 146 -40.77 47.29 -16.25
C SER A 146 -40.89 48.72 -15.73
N GLU A 147 -40.05 49.10 -14.76
CA GLU A 147 -39.99 50.44 -14.21
C GLU A 147 -39.49 51.46 -15.25
N ALA A 148 -38.43 51.13 -16.00
CA ALA A 148 -37.93 51.97 -17.08
C ALA A 148 -39.00 52.20 -18.17
N LEU A 149 -39.77 51.16 -18.53
CA LEU A 149 -40.89 51.28 -19.46
C LEU A 149 -42.00 52.18 -18.90
N ALA A 150 -42.35 52.04 -17.63
CA ALA A 150 -43.34 52.90 -16.98
C ALA A 150 -42.89 54.37 -16.98
N ARG A 151 -41.62 54.64 -16.65
CA ARG A 151 -41.03 56.00 -16.72
C ARG A 151 -41.03 56.55 -18.14
N MET A 152 -40.67 55.75 -19.14
CA MET A 152 -40.69 56.14 -20.55
C MET A 152 -42.10 56.50 -21.01
N LEU A 153 -43.11 55.69 -20.67
CA LEU A 153 -44.51 55.97 -20.98
C LEU A 153 -44.99 57.25 -20.31
N ALA A 154 -44.65 57.47 -19.03
CA ALA A 154 -44.99 58.71 -18.33
C ALA A 154 -44.38 59.95 -19.00
N VAL A 155 -43.11 59.89 -19.41
CA VAL A 155 -42.44 60.98 -20.14
C VAL A 155 -43.10 61.21 -21.51
N ARG A 156 -43.42 60.14 -22.24
CA ARG A 156 -44.11 60.23 -23.54
C ARG A 156 -45.49 60.88 -23.41
N GLU A 157 -46.27 60.49 -22.41
CA GLU A 157 -47.60 61.09 -22.17
C GLU A 157 -47.50 62.55 -21.74
N ARG A 158 -46.51 62.92 -20.91
CA ARG A 158 -46.24 64.32 -20.58
C ARG A 158 -45.87 65.12 -21.84
N SER A 159 -44.94 64.61 -22.65
CA SER A 159 -44.54 65.26 -23.91
C SER A 159 -45.71 65.45 -24.87
N LYS A 160 -46.59 64.45 -25.03
CA LYS A 160 -47.82 64.60 -25.82
C LYS A 160 -48.71 65.73 -25.30
N LYS A 161 -48.94 65.79 -23.99
CA LYS A 161 -49.73 66.87 -23.37
C LYS A 161 -49.09 68.23 -23.62
N ASP A 162 -47.79 68.36 -23.41
CA ASP A 162 -47.06 69.61 -23.65
C ASP A 162 -47.13 70.04 -25.13
N THR A 163 -47.01 69.11 -26.07
CA THR A 163 -47.19 69.42 -27.50
C THR A 163 -48.61 69.87 -27.83
N SER A 164 -49.63 69.27 -27.21
CA SER A 164 -51.02 69.71 -27.39
C SER A 164 -51.28 71.10 -26.80
N LEU A 165 -50.68 71.41 -25.65
CA LEU A 165 -50.76 72.74 -25.02
C LEU A 165 -50.05 73.81 -25.86
N CYS A 166 -48.82 73.54 -26.30
CA CYS A 166 -48.09 74.43 -27.21
C CYS A 166 -48.85 74.65 -28.53
N HIS A 167 -49.51 73.61 -29.05
CA HIS A 167 -50.36 73.74 -30.23
C HIS A 167 -51.56 74.67 -29.97
N THR A 168 -52.26 74.52 -28.84
CA THR A 168 -53.38 75.41 -28.49
C THR A 168 -52.92 76.86 -28.32
N GLU A 169 -51.83 77.09 -27.57
CA GLU A 169 -51.25 78.43 -27.37
C GLU A 169 -50.85 79.05 -28.72
N MET A 170 -50.21 78.28 -29.61
CA MET A 170 -49.85 78.73 -30.95
C MET A 170 -51.08 79.13 -31.78
N THR A 171 -52.19 78.38 -31.70
CA THR A 171 -53.43 78.75 -32.40
C THR A 171 -54.07 80.01 -31.82
N GLU A 172 -54.01 80.21 -30.51
CA GLU A 172 -54.51 81.42 -29.84
C GLU A 172 -53.67 82.65 -30.20
N LEU A 173 -52.35 82.54 -30.15
CA LEU A 173 -51.43 83.61 -30.58
C LEU A 173 -51.64 83.98 -32.05
N LYS A 174 -51.83 82.99 -32.94
CA LYS A 174 -52.19 83.24 -34.34
C LYS A 174 -53.50 84.02 -34.47
N ARG A 175 -54.54 83.68 -33.70
CA ARG A 175 -55.81 84.43 -33.68
C ARG A 175 -55.62 85.88 -33.23
N VAL A 176 -54.80 86.11 -32.20
CA VAL A 176 -54.47 87.47 -31.72
C VAL A 176 -53.73 88.26 -32.79
N ILE A 177 -52.70 87.66 -33.42
CA ILE A 177 -51.95 88.28 -34.51
C ILE A 177 -52.87 88.62 -35.69
N ASP A 178 -53.73 87.68 -36.12
CA ASP A 178 -54.68 87.92 -37.21
C ASP A 178 -55.64 89.06 -36.89
N HIS A 179 -56.12 89.14 -35.65
CA HIS A 179 -56.94 90.26 -35.16
C HIS A 179 -56.16 91.59 -35.20
N GLU A 180 -54.91 91.62 -34.73
CA GLU A 180 -54.06 92.81 -34.80
C GLU A 180 -53.72 93.22 -36.23
N ILE A 181 -53.49 92.27 -37.14
CA ILE A 181 -53.25 92.53 -38.57
C ILE A 181 -54.50 93.14 -39.19
N LYS A 182 -55.69 92.60 -38.90
CA LYS A 182 -56.97 93.18 -39.34
C LYS A 182 -57.19 94.59 -38.79
N LEU A 183 -56.84 94.83 -37.52
CA LEU A 183 -56.94 96.16 -36.92
C LEU A 183 -55.92 97.13 -37.55
N ARG A 184 -54.67 96.71 -37.75
CA ARG A 184 -53.65 97.51 -38.42
C ARG A 184 -54.01 97.82 -39.86
N SER A 185 -54.50 96.83 -40.62
CA SER A 185 -54.94 97.06 -42.01
C SER A 185 -56.14 98.02 -42.05
N PHE A 186 -57.08 97.90 -41.12
CA PHE A 186 -58.17 98.86 -40.95
C PHE A 186 -57.67 100.28 -40.63
N MET A 187 -56.70 100.43 -39.72
CA MET A 187 -56.10 101.73 -39.38
C MET A 187 -55.33 102.34 -40.56
N VAL A 188 -54.57 101.54 -41.32
CA VAL A 188 -53.85 101.98 -42.53
C VAL A 188 -54.82 102.38 -43.64
N GLN A 189 -55.91 101.64 -43.82
CA GLN A 189 -56.98 102.01 -44.75
C GLN A 189 -57.59 103.36 -44.36
N LYS A 190 -57.79 103.60 -43.05
CA LYS A 190 -58.31 104.86 -42.51
C LYS A 190 -57.30 106.02 -42.59
N SER A 191 -56.00 105.77 -42.50
CA SER A 191 -54.95 106.81 -42.54
C SER A 191 -54.54 107.21 -43.96
N LYS A 192 -54.79 106.38 -44.98
CA LYS A 192 -54.54 106.73 -46.39
C LYS A 192 -55.45 107.86 -46.91
N GLU A 193 -56.43 108.29 -46.13
CA GLU A 193 -57.31 109.42 -46.43
C GLU A 193 -56.81 110.77 -45.87
N SER A 194 -55.63 110.84 -45.25
CA SER A 194 -55.07 112.11 -44.73
C SER A 194 -53.55 112.23 -44.89
N VAL A 195 -53.15 112.85 -46.01
CA VAL A 195 -52.01 113.78 -46.20
C VAL A 195 -50.54 113.25 -46.12
N PRO A 196 -49.65 113.75 -47.02
CA PRO A 196 -48.25 113.32 -47.16
C PRO A 196 -47.17 114.35 -46.73
N ILE A 197 -45.91 113.85 -46.62
CA ILE A 197 -44.58 114.44 -46.94
C ILE A 197 -43.91 115.51 -46.03
N GLY A 198 -42.59 115.30 -45.83
CA GLY A 198 -41.54 116.30 -45.52
C GLY A 198 -40.56 115.79 -44.45
N GLU A 199 -39.40 115.18 -44.74
CA GLU A 199 -38.13 115.76 -45.23
C GLU A 199 -37.72 117.04 -44.46
N ASP A 200 -36.57 117.07 -43.77
CA ASP A 200 -35.29 117.43 -44.40
C ASP A 200 -34.09 117.40 -43.41
N GLU A 201 -32.93 117.36 -44.04
CA GLU A 201 -31.52 117.36 -43.66
C GLU A 201 -31.05 118.28 -42.48
N GLU A 202 -30.68 117.66 -41.36
CA GLU A 202 -29.79 118.28 -40.33
C GLU A 202 -28.63 117.36 -39.86
N ALA A 203 -28.35 116.26 -40.59
CA ALA A 203 -27.48 115.19 -40.11
C ALA A 203 -26.03 115.20 -40.65
N LYS A 204 -25.63 116.20 -41.46
CA LYS A 204 -24.31 116.20 -42.12
C LYS A 204 -23.28 117.20 -41.60
N LYS A 205 -23.60 118.01 -40.59
CA LYS A 205 -22.64 119.01 -40.04
C LYS A 205 -22.10 118.70 -38.64
N ARG A 206 -22.36 117.51 -38.08
CA ARG A 206 -21.90 117.10 -36.72
C ARG A 206 -20.99 115.85 -36.68
N ARG A 207 -20.46 115.40 -37.83
CA ARG A 207 -19.60 114.19 -37.90
C ARG A 207 -18.13 114.44 -38.26
N ALA A 208 -17.72 115.69 -38.46
CA ALA A 208 -16.33 116.02 -38.82
C ALA A 208 -15.45 116.44 -37.63
N GLU A 209 -16.03 116.79 -36.48
CA GLU A 209 -15.26 117.37 -35.35
C GLU A 209 -14.95 116.37 -34.22
N GLN A 210 -15.48 115.14 -34.29
CA GLN A 210 -15.24 114.11 -33.27
C GLN A 210 -14.11 113.13 -33.62
N ALA A 211 -13.64 113.12 -34.88
CA ALA A 211 -12.66 112.15 -35.39
C ALA A 211 -11.17 112.53 -35.17
N GLN A 212 -10.89 113.66 -34.51
CA GLN A 212 -9.51 114.14 -34.30
C GLN A 212 -8.99 114.01 -32.87
N ARG A 213 -9.79 113.51 -31.91
CA ARG A 213 -9.37 113.34 -30.50
C ARG A 213 -8.98 111.92 -30.08
N GLU A 214 -9.04 110.92 -30.97
CA GLU A 214 -8.75 109.51 -30.64
C GLU A 214 -7.40 109.00 -31.20
N ARG A 215 -6.49 109.87 -31.65
CA ARG A 215 -5.20 109.48 -32.25
C ARG A 215 -4.00 109.50 -31.30
N MET A 216 -4.22 109.38 -29.99
CA MET A 216 -3.15 109.26 -28.99
C MET A 216 -3.50 108.14 -28.00
N GLY A 217 -3.33 106.90 -28.44
CA GLY A 217 -3.55 105.68 -27.64
C GLY A 217 -3.33 104.36 -28.40
N GLY A 218 -2.52 104.37 -29.47
CA GLY A 218 -2.55 103.35 -30.52
C GLY A 218 -1.53 102.22 -30.45
N GLU A 219 -0.49 102.28 -29.61
CA GLU A 219 0.59 101.27 -29.69
C GLU A 219 0.22 99.95 -29.00
N SER A 220 -0.72 99.97 -28.05
CA SER A 220 -1.38 98.74 -27.56
C SER A 220 -2.58 98.33 -28.44
N LEU A 221 -2.98 99.11 -29.43
CA LEU A 221 -4.11 98.74 -30.30
C LEU A 221 -3.62 98.02 -31.55
N GLU A 222 -2.50 98.47 -32.13
CA GLU A 222 -1.92 97.89 -33.33
C GLU A 222 -1.41 96.46 -33.11
N THR A 223 -0.82 96.18 -31.95
CA THR A 223 -0.36 94.83 -31.55
C THR A 223 -1.53 93.86 -31.34
N TYR A 224 -2.59 94.30 -30.66
CA TYR A 224 -3.80 93.51 -30.49
C TYR A 224 -4.57 93.35 -31.81
N GLN A 225 -4.56 94.35 -32.69
CA GLN A 225 -5.13 94.26 -34.04
C GLN A 225 -4.35 93.30 -34.95
N ALA A 226 -3.03 93.19 -34.77
CA ALA A 226 -2.21 92.22 -35.49
C ALA A 226 -2.49 90.78 -35.02
N VAL A 227 -2.56 90.56 -33.70
CA VAL A 227 -2.98 89.26 -33.11
C VAL A 227 -4.43 88.92 -33.48
N HIS A 228 -5.31 89.93 -33.52
CA HIS A 228 -6.70 89.79 -33.94
C HIS A 228 -6.82 89.35 -35.40
N ARG A 229 -6.05 89.96 -36.31
CA ARG A 229 -6.01 89.55 -37.72
C ARG A 229 -5.54 88.10 -37.87
N LEU A 230 -4.50 87.71 -37.12
CA LEU A 230 -4.01 86.33 -37.10
C LEU A 230 -5.05 85.35 -36.57
N LEU A 231 -5.76 85.69 -35.48
CA LEU A 231 -6.81 84.83 -34.90
C LEU A 231 -8.01 84.65 -35.84
N VAL A 232 -8.43 85.73 -36.51
CA VAL A 232 -9.55 85.72 -37.47
C VAL A 232 -9.16 84.94 -38.73
N GLU A 233 -7.92 85.03 -39.19
CA GLU A 233 -7.41 84.29 -40.35
C GLU A 233 -7.31 82.78 -40.06
N VAL A 234 -6.90 82.38 -38.85
CA VAL A 234 -6.81 80.97 -38.44
C VAL A 234 -8.18 80.37 -38.07
N SER A 235 -9.10 81.17 -37.51
CA SER A 235 -10.39 80.67 -37.00
C SER A 235 -11.55 80.83 -37.97
N GLY A 236 -11.45 81.69 -38.98
CA GLY A 236 -12.48 81.88 -40.02
C GLY A 236 -13.75 82.65 -39.61
N ASP A 237 -13.94 82.91 -38.31
CA ASP A 237 -15.14 83.60 -37.79
C ASP A 237 -14.91 85.12 -37.63
N SER A 238 -15.84 85.92 -38.15
CA SER A 238 -15.74 87.40 -38.19
C SER A 238 -16.19 88.10 -36.89
N ASP A 239 -16.80 87.38 -35.94
CA ASP A 239 -17.35 87.93 -34.70
C ASP A 239 -16.51 87.52 -33.48
N LEU A 240 -15.81 88.49 -32.87
CA LEU A 240 -14.93 88.28 -31.70
C LEU A 240 -15.63 87.61 -30.50
N ARG A 241 -16.91 87.93 -30.29
CA ARG A 241 -17.72 87.36 -29.19
C ARG A 241 -18.12 85.91 -29.46
N GLN A 242 -18.26 85.52 -30.73
CA GLN A 242 -18.52 84.14 -31.11
C GLN A 242 -17.23 83.33 -30.98
N LEU A 243 -16.10 83.88 -31.43
CA LEU A 243 -14.78 83.26 -31.29
C LEU A 243 -14.37 83.04 -29.81
N GLY A 244 -14.66 83.99 -28.94
CA GLY A 244 -14.43 83.81 -27.49
C GLY A 244 -15.28 82.69 -26.90
N ARG A 245 -16.55 82.53 -27.34
CA ARG A 245 -17.40 81.42 -26.91
C ARG A 245 -16.91 80.08 -27.44
N THR A 246 -16.55 79.99 -28.71
CA THR A 246 -16.01 78.76 -29.29
C THR A 246 -14.66 78.40 -28.68
N PHE A 247 -13.83 79.38 -28.29
CA PHE A 247 -12.60 79.13 -27.55
C PHE A 247 -12.85 78.56 -26.15
N VAL A 248 -13.79 79.13 -25.38
CA VAL A 248 -14.16 78.60 -24.07
C VAL A 248 -14.75 77.18 -24.20
N GLU A 249 -15.64 76.95 -25.18
CA GLU A 249 -16.17 75.62 -25.45
C GLU A 249 -15.08 74.63 -25.88
N ASN A 250 -14.09 75.08 -26.65
CA ASN A 250 -12.95 74.25 -27.04
C ASN A 250 -12.01 73.99 -25.86
N GLU A 251 -11.81 74.96 -24.97
CA GLU A 251 -11.02 74.82 -23.75
C GLU A 251 -11.69 73.82 -22.79
N GLU A 252 -13.01 73.92 -22.60
CA GLU A 252 -13.80 72.95 -21.83
C GLU A 252 -13.71 71.54 -22.43
N LYS A 253 -13.81 71.40 -23.76
CA LYS A 253 -13.62 70.11 -24.45
C LYS A 253 -12.20 69.60 -24.30
N SER A 254 -11.19 70.45 -24.46
CA SER A 254 -9.78 70.09 -24.28
C SER A 254 -9.48 69.66 -22.85
N PHE A 255 -10.07 70.32 -21.85
CA PHE A 255 -9.97 69.94 -20.44
C PHE A 255 -10.65 68.60 -20.16
N ALA A 256 -11.84 68.38 -20.74
CA ALA A 256 -12.52 67.09 -20.65
C ALA A 256 -11.70 65.95 -21.29
N TYR A 257 -11.10 66.19 -22.46
CA TYR A 257 -10.21 65.22 -23.09
C TYR A 257 -8.94 64.97 -22.28
N PHE A 258 -8.34 66.01 -21.69
CA PHE A 258 -7.17 65.84 -20.84
C PHE A 258 -7.48 64.98 -19.61
N ASN A 259 -8.62 65.22 -18.94
CA ASN A 259 -9.07 64.40 -17.82
C ASN A 259 -9.33 62.95 -18.25
N TYR A 260 -9.99 62.75 -19.39
CA TYR A 260 -10.23 61.42 -19.94
C TYR A 260 -8.92 60.68 -20.29
N ILE A 261 -7.95 61.37 -20.89
CA ILE A 261 -6.63 60.81 -21.19
C ILE A 261 -5.91 60.42 -19.89
N ASN A 262 -6.00 61.24 -18.83
CA ASN A 262 -5.42 60.93 -17.53
C ASN A 262 -6.09 59.71 -16.88
N GLU A 263 -7.42 59.60 -16.93
CA GLU A 263 -8.14 58.42 -16.47
C GLU A 263 -7.75 57.16 -17.26
N LEU A 264 -7.67 57.25 -18.59
CA LEU A 264 -7.19 56.15 -19.43
C LEU A 264 -5.74 55.77 -19.11
N ASN A 265 -4.87 56.75 -18.84
CA ASN A 265 -3.49 56.48 -18.49
C ASN A 265 -3.39 55.80 -17.12
N ASN A 266 -4.18 56.24 -16.13
CA ASN A 266 -4.29 55.59 -14.82
C ASN A 266 -4.85 54.16 -14.94
N ASN A 267 -5.84 53.94 -15.80
CA ASN A 267 -6.37 52.62 -16.08
C ASN A 267 -5.32 51.73 -16.78
N SER A 268 -4.53 52.31 -17.69
CA SER A 268 -3.42 51.63 -18.39
C SER A 268 -2.31 51.20 -17.41
N THR A 269 -1.92 52.07 -16.48
CA THR A 269 -0.92 51.73 -15.44
C THR A 269 -1.44 50.65 -14.51
N MET A 270 -2.69 50.77 -14.03
CA MET A 270 -3.33 49.74 -13.19
C MET A 270 -3.42 48.39 -13.90
N LEU A 271 -3.74 48.37 -15.20
CA LEU A 271 -3.82 47.14 -15.97
C LEU A 271 -2.43 46.53 -16.19
N LYS A 272 -1.39 47.34 -16.45
CA LYS A 272 0.01 46.88 -16.52
C LYS A 272 0.47 46.28 -15.20
N ASP A 273 0.15 46.92 -14.07
CA ASP A 273 0.49 46.40 -12.74
C ASP A 273 -0.23 45.08 -12.46
N ARG A 274 -1.50 44.96 -12.84
CA ARG A 274 -2.24 43.69 -12.72
C ARG A 274 -1.64 42.60 -13.60
N ILE A 275 -1.25 42.91 -14.84
CA ILE A 275 -0.54 41.98 -15.73
C ILE A 275 0.78 41.54 -15.10
N ASN A 276 1.54 42.46 -14.51
CA ASN A 276 2.80 42.15 -13.85
C ASN A 276 2.60 41.25 -12.62
N LYS A 277 1.59 41.53 -11.78
CA LYS A 277 1.22 40.68 -10.64
C LYS A 277 0.85 39.25 -11.10
N LEU A 278 0.00 39.14 -12.11
CA LEU A 278 -0.37 37.84 -12.69
C LEU A 278 0.85 37.10 -13.26
N ARG A 279 1.75 37.80 -13.95
CA ARG A 279 3.00 37.19 -14.44
C ARG A 279 3.88 36.70 -13.30
N THR A 280 4.01 37.45 -12.21
CA THR A 280 4.77 37.01 -11.04
C THR A 280 4.13 35.81 -10.33
N GLU A 281 2.80 35.76 -10.27
CA GLU A 281 2.06 34.61 -9.73
C GLU A 281 2.25 33.36 -10.60
N ILE A 282 2.16 33.50 -11.92
CA ILE A 282 2.43 32.40 -12.87
C ILE A 282 3.84 31.86 -12.66
N LEU A 283 4.87 32.72 -12.61
CA LEU A 283 6.24 32.28 -12.40
C LEU A 283 6.43 31.59 -11.04
N ARG A 284 5.73 32.06 -9.99
CA ARG A 284 5.76 31.40 -8.68
C ARG A 284 5.14 30.00 -8.76
N PHE A 285 3.97 29.86 -9.38
CA PHE A 285 3.32 28.56 -9.55
C PHE A 285 4.12 27.61 -10.44
N GLU A 286 4.80 28.11 -11.47
CA GLU A 286 5.72 27.30 -12.29
C GLU A 286 6.90 26.79 -11.48
N LEU A 287 7.47 27.61 -10.58
CA LEU A 287 8.57 27.20 -9.71
C LEU A 287 8.11 26.17 -8.67
N GLU A 288 6.96 26.41 -8.04
CA GLU A 288 6.33 25.48 -7.09
C GLU A 288 6.03 24.14 -7.77
N ASN A 289 5.43 24.15 -8.96
CA ASN A 289 5.16 22.94 -9.74
C ASN A 289 6.44 22.18 -10.07
N LYS A 290 7.50 22.86 -10.53
CA LYS A 290 8.80 22.22 -10.79
C LYS A 290 9.38 21.57 -9.53
N HIS A 291 9.25 22.22 -8.38
CA HIS A 291 9.71 21.65 -7.11
C HIS A 291 8.89 20.42 -6.72
N TYR A 292 7.56 20.47 -6.82
CA TYR A 292 6.71 19.31 -6.60
C TYR A 292 7.07 18.18 -7.56
N ASP A 293 7.21 18.45 -8.86
CA ASP A 293 7.58 17.45 -9.87
C ASP A 293 8.91 16.76 -9.53
N GLN A 294 9.92 17.53 -9.09
CA GLN A 294 11.20 16.98 -8.65
C GLN A 294 11.06 16.09 -7.42
N GLN A 295 10.25 16.51 -6.43
CA GLN A 295 9.97 15.69 -5.25
C GLN A 295 9.22 14.40 -5.61
N TRP A 296 8.19 14.49 -6.44
CA TRP A 296 7.43 13.36 -6.95
C TRP A 296 8.31 12.39 -7.73
N GLN A 297 9.18 12.89 -8.62
CA GLN A 297 10.15 12.07 -9.33
C GLN A 297 11.16 11.40 -8.39
N GLY A 298 11.59 12.08 -7.32
CA GLY A 298 12.46 11.51 -6.29
C GLY A 298 11.79 10.35 -5.56
N GLN A 299 10.54 10.53 -5.12
CA GLN A 299 9.74 9.49 -4.46
C GLN A 299 9.45 8.31 -5.40
N LEU A 300 9.15 8.58 -6.67
CA LEU A 300 8.90 7.54 -7.66
C LEU A 300 10.14 6.67 -7.89
N LYS A 301 11.31 7.29 -8.07
CA LYS A 301 12.59 6.57 -8.22
C LYS A 301 12.92 5.72 -7.00
N GLU A 302 12.59 6.22 -5.81
CA GLU A 302 12.82 5.48 -4.57
C GLU A 302 11.90 4.24 -4.47
N LEU A 303 10.62 4.40 -4.81
CA LEU A 303 9.67 3.28 -4.86
C LEU A 303 10.04 2.26 -5.95
N GLU A 304 10.50 2.71 -7.12
CA GLU A 304 11.02 1.85 -8.18
C GLU A 304 12.25 1.07 -7.71
N ARG A 305 13.17 1.71 -6.99
CA ARG A 305 14.35 1.08 -6.40
C ARG A 305 13.95 0.01 -5.38
N GLU A 306 13.00 0.32 -4.49
CA GLU A 306 12.49 -0.66 -3.52
C GLU A 306 11.80 -1.85 -4.21
N LEU A 307 11.04 -1.59 -5.26
CA LEU A 307 10.37 -2.64 -6.03
C LEU A 307 11.41 -3.55 -6.68
N GLU A 308 12.44 -3.00 -7.32
CA GLU A 308 13.50 -3.78 -7.93
C GLU A 308 14.29 -4.60 -6.89
N GLN A 309 14.55 -4.03 -5.72
CA GLN A 309 15.17 -4.76 -4.60
C GLN A 309 14.31 -5.94 -4.14
N ARG A 310 13.01 -5.71 -3.89
CA ARG A 310 12.08 -6.78 -3.49
C ARG A 310 11.96 -7.85 -4.56
N ARG A 311 11.89 -7.45 -5.84
CA ARG A 311 11.84 -8.36 -6.98
C ARG A 311 13.11 -9.21 -7.08
N GLY A 312 14.28 -8.61 -6.85
CA GLY A 312 15.55 -9.33 -6.78
C GLY A 312 15.56 -10.38 -5.66
N LEU A 313 15.05 -10.04 -4.47
CA LEU A 313 14.91 -11.00 -3.37
C LEU A 313 13.97 -12.16 -3.71
N VAL A 314 12.81 -11.87 -4.31
CA VAL A 314 11.86 -12.90 -4.73
C VAL A 314 12.48 -13.82 -5.78
N ASN A 315 13.11 -13.27 -6.82
CA ASN A 315 13.77 -14.07 -7.86
C ASN A 315 14.88 -14.97 -7.28
N ASN A 316 15.65 -14.46 -6.32
CA ASN A 316 16.67 -15.25 -5.63
C ASN A 316 16.04 -16.41 -4.84
N LEU A 317 14.99 -16.16 -4.08
CA LEU A 317 14.27 -17.21 -3.34
C LEU A 317 13.63 -18.24 -4.27
N GLU A 318 13.03 -17.80 -5.38
CA GLU A 318 12.50 -18.70 -6.41
C GLU A 318 13.60 -19.55 -7.04
N SER A 319 14.77 -18.96 -7.35
CA SER A 319 15.90 -19.73 -7.87
C SER A 319 16.37 -20.79 -6.87
N GLN A 320 16.47 -20.46 -5.59
CA GLN A 320 16.83 -21.42 -4.53
C GLN A 320 15.78 -22.52 -4.40
N TYR A 321 14.50 -22.16 -4.41
CA TYR A 321 13.39 -23.11 -4.36
C TYR A 321 13.41 -24.07 -5.55
N THR A 322 13.65 -23.59 -6.78
CA THR A 322 13.75 -24.46 -7.96
C THR A 322 14.94 -25.40 -7.90
N VAL A 323 16.08 -24.97 -7.32
CA VAL A 323 17.24 -25.86 -7.10
C VAL A 323 16.89 -26.96 -6.10
N VAL A 324 16.25 -26.62 -4.97
CA VAL A 324 15.82 -27.59 -3.97
C VAL A 324 14.81 -28.58 -4.55
N LEU A 325 13.84 -28.11 -5.34
CA LEU A 325 12.89 -29.00 -6.02
C LEU A 325 13.57 -29.97 -6.99
N LYS A 326 14.53 -29.49 -7.79
CA LYS A 326 15.30 -30.37 -8.69
C LYS A 326 16.08 -31.43 -7.91
N PHE A 327 16.71 -31.06 -6.81
CA PHE A 327 17.42 -31.98 -5.94
C PHE A 327 16.46 -33.03 -5.35
N LEU A 328 15.28 -32.59 -4.89
CA LEU A 328 14.27 -33.48 -4.33
C LEU A 328 13.75 -34.47 -5.38
N ASP A 329 13.47 -34.03 -6.60
CA ASP A 329 13.08 -34.92 -7.71
C ASP A 329 14.18 -35.91 -8.09
N GLN A 330 15.45 -35.50 -8.09
CA GLN A 330 16.58 -36.42 -8.28
C GLN A 330 16.61 -37.51 -7.20
N HIS A 331 16.36 -37.15 -5.93
CA HIS A 331 16.28 -38.13 -4.85
C HIS A 331 15.07 -39.05 -4.97
N LYS A 332 13.89 -38.53 -5.33
CA LYS A 332 12.69 -39.35 -5.60
C LYS A 332 12.95 -40.39 -6.69
N THR A 333 13.58 -39.97 -7.80
CA THR A 333 13.91 -40.88 -8.90
C THR A 333 14.97 -41.91 -8.50
N ALA A 334 15.98 -41.53 -7.72
CA ALA A 334 16.99 -42.45 -7.18
C ALA A 334 16.37 -43.50 -6.24
N ILE A 335 15.46 -43.08 -5.35
CA ILE A 335 14.71 -43.98 -4.45
C ILE A 335 13.84 -44.94 -5.27
N ALA A 336 13.10 -44.44 -6.26
CA ALA A 336 12.29 -45.27 -7.15
C ALA A 336 13.14 -46.31 -7.90
N HIS A 337 14.32 -45.90 -8.39
CA HIS A 337 15.26 -46.79 -9.05
C HIS A 337 15.79 -47.88 -8.11
N LEU A 338 16.18 -47.53 -6.88
CA LEU A 338 16.66 -48.48 -5.88
C LEU A 338 15.56 -49.46 -5.46
N PHE A 339 14.33 -48.97 -5.26
CA PHE A 339 13.17 -49.79 -4.94
C PHE A 339 12.88 -50.84 -6.04
N ASN A 340 12.98 -50.43 -7.31
CA ASN A 340 12.85 -51.35 -8.45
C ASN A 340 14.01 -52.35 -8.51
N LYS A 341 15.25 -51.92 -8.26
CA LYS A 341 16.44 -52.80 -8.30
C LYS A 341 16.40 -53.87 -7.21
N MET A 342 15.94 -53.51 -6.01
CA MET A 342 15.79 -54.41 -4.87
C MET A 342 14.53 -55.30 -4.96
N LYS A 343 13.68 -55.11 -5.98
CA LYS A 343 12.40 -55.81 -6.17
C LYS A 343 11.49 -55.74 -4.93
N CYS A 344 11.52 -54.60 -4.24
CA CYS A 344 10.66 -54.38 -3.07
C CYS A 344 9.18 -54.39 -3.50
N ASN A 345 8.30 -54.98 -2.68
CA ASN A 345 6.88 -55.13 -3.02
C ASN A 345 6.13 -53.79 -2.87
N PRO A 346 5.62 -53.18 -3.96
CA PRO A 346 4.88 -51.91 -3.87
C PRO A 346 3.45 -52.10 -3.31
N THR A 347 2.97 -53.34 -3.22
CA THR A 347 1.60 -53.69 -2.80
C THR A 347 1.27 -53.27 -1.37
N SER A 348 2.26 -53.26 -0.47
CA SER A 348 2.10 -52.78 0.92
C SER A 348 1.80 -51.28 0.99
N ILE A 349 2.32 -50.50 0.02
CA ILE A 349 2.15 -49.04 -0.06
C ILE A 349 0.85 -48.70 -0.80
N ILE A 350 0.61 -49.35 -1.95
CA ILE A 350 -0.60 -49.14 -2.77
C ILE A 350 -1.87 -49.46 -1.97
N GLY A 351 -1.85 -50.50 -1.13
CA GLY A 351 -2.99 -50.87 -0.28
C GLY A 351 -3.25 -49.93 0.90
N LYS A 352 -2.27 -49.12 1.33
CA LYS A 352 -2.38 -48.20 2.48
C LYS A 352 -2.67 -46.76 2.06
N LEU A 353 -2.16 -46.32 0.91
CA LEU A 353 -2.23 -44.92 0.46
C LEU A 353 -3.14 -44.69 -0.74
N GLY A 354 -3.58 -45.73 -1.46
CA GLY A 354 -4.57 -45.63 -2.55
C GLY A 354 -4.12 -44.83 -3.78
N CYS A 355 -2.89 -44.31 -3.82
CA CYS A 355 -2.34 -43.57 -4.96
C CYS A 355 -1.13 -44.29 -5.57
N SER A 356 -0.86 -43.93 -6.83
CA SER A 356 0.01 -44.60 -7.80
C SER A 356 1.36 -45.10 -7.25
N ALA A 357 1.92 -46.12 -7.91
CA ALA A 357 3.22 -46.74 -7.62
C ALA A 357 4.45 -45.81 -7.81
N GLN A 358 4.23 -44.49 -7.82
CA GLN A 358 5.27 -43.47 -7.99
C GLN A 358 5.61 -42.83 -6.65
N VAL A 359 6.88 -42.44 -6.49
CA VAL A 359 7.40 -41.79 -5.29
C VAL A 359 6.99 -40.31 -5.30
N THR A 360 6.03 -39.92 -4.46
CA THR A 360 5.52 -38.56 -4.22
C THR A 360 5.96 -38.05 -2.85
N ASP A 361 5.95 -36.72 -2.62
CA ASP A 361 6.45 -36.11 -1.37
C ASP A 361 5.86 -36.72 -0.10
N ASP A 362 4.58 -37.08 -0.14
CA ASP A 362 3.87 -37.67 1.01
C ASP A 362 4.24 -39.14 1.28
N ASN A 363 4.75 -39.85 0.27
CA ASN A 363 4.99 -41.29 0.35
C ASN A 363 6.48 -41.67 0.38
N VAL A 364 7.40 -40.74 0.10
CA VAL A 364 8.86 -40.94 0.08
C VAL A 364 9.35 -41.62 1.36
N THR A 365 8.87 -41.18 2.53
CA THR A 365 9.27 -41.73 3.83
C THR A 365 8.89 -43.20 4.00
N GLN A 366 7.76 -43.61 3.43
CA GLN A 366 7.25 -44.98 3.50
C GLN A 366 7.99 -45.88 2.50
N PHE A 367 8.34 -45.35 1.32
CA PHE A 367 9.22 -46.05 0.37
C PHE A 367 10.60 -46.32 0.97
N ILE A 368 11.20 -45.33 1.65
CA ILE A 368 12.49 -45.49 2.33
C ILE A 368 12.39 -46.55 3.44
N GLY A 369 11.38 -46.49 4.30
CA GLY A 369 11.24 -47.44 5.41
C GLY A 369 11.11 -48.91 4.96
N ILE A 370 10.42 -49.17 3.84
CA ILE A 370 10.34 -50.53 3.26
C ILE A 370 11.69 -50.94 2.66
N LEU A 371 12.38 -50.00 2.01
CA LEU A 371 13.70 -50.25 1.43
C LEU A 371 14.73 -50.57 2.52
N GLU A 372 14.66 -49.88 3.66
CA GLU A 372 15.46 -50.14 4.86
C GLU A 372 15.21 -51.55 5.43
N GLU A 373 13.94 -51.97 5.54
CA GLU A 373 13.58 -53.30 6.03
C GLU A 373 14.16 -54.42 5.13
N GLU A 374 13.99 -54.29 3.82
CA GLU A 374 14.53 -55.25 2.85
C GLU A 374 16.07 -55.25 2.82
N MET A 375 16.70 -54.07 2.91
CA MET A 375 18.16 -53.97 3.01
C MET A 375 18.67 -54.63 4.29
N HIS A 376 17.96 -54.46 5.41
CA HIS A 376 18.31 -55.10 6.68
C HIS A 376 18.17 -56.62 6.60
N GLN A 377 17.12 -57.13 5.95
CA GLN A 377 16.96 -58.56 5.70
C GLN A 377 18.09 -59.13 4.85
N LEU A 378 18.48 -58.43 3.77
CA LEU A 378 19.58 -58.86 2.91
C LEU A 378 20.92 -58.86 3.67
N LEU A 379 21.17 -57.84 4.50
CA LEU A 379 22.35 -57.77 5.35
C LEU A 379 22.38 -58.93 6.36
N MET A 380 21.24 -59.27 6.96
CA MET A 380 21.12 -60.42 7.85
C MET A 380 21.40 -61.73 7.12
N PHE A 381 20.88 -61.91 5.90
CA PHE A 381 21.19 -63.08 5.09
C PHE A 381 22.68 -63.17 4.74
N LEU A 382 23.31 -62.07 4.31
CA LEU A 382 24.75 -62.02 4.05
C LEU A 382 25.57 -62.34 5.30
N SER A 383 25.17 -61.82 6.46
CA SER A 383 25.84 -62.16 7.72
C SER A 383 25.73 -63.65 8.01
N GLN A 384 24.56 -64.27 7.84
CA GLN A 384 24.36 -65.70 8.04
C GLN A 384 25.15 -66.55 7.04
N CYS A 385 25.25 -66.13 5.78
CA CYS A 385 26.11 -66.80 4.80
C CYS A 385 27.58 -66.70 5.21
N SER A 386 28.04 -65.53 5.67
CA SER A 386 29.43 -65.37 6.16
C SER A 386 29.71 -66.22 7.42
N TYR A 387 28.72 -66.41 8.29
CA TYR A 387 28.82 -67.33 9.43
C TYR A 387 28.87 -68.79 8.98
N LYS A 388 28.10 -69.18 7.96
CA LYS A 388 28.11 -70.55 7.41
C LYS A 388 29.39 -70.86 6.63
N GLU A 389 29.91 -69.91 5.86
CA GLU A 389 31.23 -70.01 5.22
C GLU A 389 32.35 -70.10 6.27
N ALA A 390 32.19 -69.46 7.43
CA ALA A 390 33.09 -69.63 8.58
C ALA A 390 32.91 -70.95 9.34
N GLU A 391 31.73 -71.59 9.30
CA GLU A 391 31.48 -72.94 9.86
C GLU A 391 31.98 -74.07 8.95
N GLU A 392 31.94 -73.91 7.62
CA GLU A 392 32.43 -74.91 6.66
C GLU A 392 33.98 -74.96 6.57
N MET A 393 34.66 -73.94 7.08
CA MET A 393 36.12 -73.87 7.16
C MET A 393 36.61 -74.11 8.60
N GLU A 394 36.57 -75.36 9.07
CA GLU A 394 37.34 -75.70 10.28
C GLU A 394 38.84 -75.57 10.00
N LEU A 395 39.47 -74.55 10.63
CA LEU A 395 40.80 -74.52 11.29
C LEU A 395 41.19 -73.06 11.65
N PRO A 396 42.13 -72.85 12.60
CA PRO A 396 42.03 -72.75 14.06
C PRO A 396 41.62 -71.31 14.54
N PRO A 397 41.54 -70.96 15.85
CA PRO A 397 40.75 -69.81 16.29
C PRO A 397 41.44 -68.49 15.91
N GLN A 398 40.80 -67.71 15.05
CA GLN A 398 41.18 -66.32 14.80
C GLN A 398 39.97 -65.42 15.00
N ASN A 399 40.20 -64.34 15.75
CA ASN A 399 39.19 -63.44 16.29
C ASN A 399 38.23 -62.90 15.21
N LEU A 400 36.95 -63.18 15.41
CA LEU A 400 35.79 -62.73 14.60
C LEU A 400 35.63 -61.20 14.48
N LEU A 401 36.43 -60.40 15.20
CA LEU A 401 36.41 -58.94 15.15
C LEU A 401 37.12 -58.33 13.93
N LEU A 402 37.96 -59.10 13.21
CA LEU A 402 38.72 -58.57 12.07
C LEU A 402 38.03 -58.78 10.71
N VAL A 403 37.16 -59.78 10.61
CA VAL A 403 36.53 -60.17 9.33
C VAL A 403 35.43 -59.18 8.90
N SER A 404 34.77 -58.51 9.85
CA SER A 404 33.76 -57.48 9.56
C SER A 404 34.34 -56.22 8.88
N TYR A 405 35.66 -56.04 8.87
CA TYR A 405 36.31 -54.90 8.21
C TYR A 405 36.52 -55.11 6.70
N SER A 406 36.43 -56.34 6.20
CA SER A 406 36.82 -56.70 4.83
C SER A 406 35.66 -56.78 3.82
N LEU A 407 34.40 -56.66 4.27
CA LEU A 407 33.20 -56.74 3.41
C LEU A 407 32.55 -55.38 3.12
N LEU A 408 33.17 -54.26 3.54
CA LEU A 408 32.78 -52.95 3.05
C LEU A 408 33.33 -52.78 1.62
N PRO A 409 32.51 -52.34 0.64
CA PRO A 409 33.04 -51.95 -0.66
C PRO A 409 34.12 -50.89 -0.46
N ALA A 410 35.29 -51.10 -1.05
CA ALA A 410 36.32 -50.08 -1.11
C ALA A 410 35.73 -48.85 -1.80
N VAL A 411 35.41 -47.82 -1.02
CA VAL A 411 35.09 -46.49 -1.53
C VAL A 411 36.36 -45.97 -2.17
N THR A 412 36.39 -45.95 -3.50
CA THR A 412 37.33 -45.12 -4.24
C THR A 412 37.10 -43.67 -3.80
N PRO A 413 38.14 -42.93 -3.39
CA PRO A 413 37.98 -41.50 -3.14
C PRO A 413 37.74 -40.82 -4.48
N SER A 414 36.47 -40.66 -4.86
CA SER A 414 36.09 -39.70 -5.87
C SER A 414 36.27 -38.33 -5.25
N ALA A 415 37.38 -37.69 -5.61
CA ALA A 415 37.59 -36.26 -5.40
C ALA A 415 36.44 -35.50 -6.08
N THR A 416 35.46 -35.11 -5.28
CA THR A 416 34.50 -34.07 -5.64
C THR A 416 34.71 -32.99 -4.60
N GLU A 417 35.31 -31.88 -5.03
CA GLU A 417 35.47 -30.68 -4.21
C GLU A 417 34.09 -30.21 -3.74
N ALA A 418 33.88 -30.23 -2.43
CA ALA A 418 32.84 -29.45 -1.81
C ALA A 418 33.26 -27.97 -1.85
N PRO A 419 32.35 -27.03 -2.13
CA PRO A 419 32.67 -25.61 -2.03
C PRO A 419 33.10 -25.28 -0.60
N SER A 420 34.28 -24.66 -0.45
CA SER A 420 34.77 -24.15 0.82
C SER A 420 33.78 -23.10 1.37
N PHE A 421 33.07 -23.44 2.43
CA PHE A 421 32.49 -22.45 3.31
C PHE A 421 33.57 -22.04 4.31
N ASP A 422 33.99 -20.78 4.21
CA ASP A 422 34.83 -20.12 5.20
C ASP A 422 34.05 -20.01 6.52
N ASP A 423 34.19 -21.01 7.38
CA ASP A 423 33.52 -21.08 8.70
C ASP A 423 34.32 -20.29 9.76
N SER A 424 34.83 -19.11 9.39
CA SER A 424 35.50 -18.19 10.32
C SER A 424 34.52 -17.19 10.97
N THR A 425 33.21 -17.36 10.80
CA THR A 425 32.22 -16.37 11.26
C THR A 425 31.20 -16.87 12.28
N THR A 426 31.20 -18.16 12.63
CA THR A 426 30.13 -18.80 13.42
C THR A 426 30.61 -19.41 14.75
N GLU A 427 31.91 -19.50 15.02
CA GLU A 427 32.41 -20.02 16.31
C GLU A 427 32.39 -19.03 17.49
N ALA A 428 32.14 -17.73 17.24
CA ALA A 428 32.07 -16.75 18.33
C ALA A 428 30.67 -16.58 18.97
N LEU A 429 29.65 -17.31 18.48
CA LEU A 429 28.25 -17.12 18.90
C LEU A 429 27.70 -18.21 19.82
N LEU A 430 28.47 -19.27 20.11
CA LEU A 430 28.03 -20.37 20.98
C LEU A 430 28.85 -20.50 22.28
N GLY A 431 29.41 -19.39 22.76
CA GLY A 431 30.06 -19.31 24.05
C GLY A 431 29.25 -18.50 25.06
N LEU A 432 28.69 -19.20 26.05
CA LEU A 432 28.11 -18.74 27.32
C LEU A 432 26.59 -18.49 27.34
N GLY A 433 25.90 -19.46 27.93
CA GLY A 433 24.53 -19.34 28.38
C GLY A 433 24.38 -18.23 29.42
N SER A 434 23.55 -17.26 29.10
CA SER A 434 22.75 -16.50 30.07
C SER A 434 21.59 -15.87 29.29
N GLU A 435 20.36 -16.30 29.59
CA GLU A 435 19.14 -15.70 29.04
C GLU A 435 18.91 -14.33 29.70
N GLN A 436 19.55 -13.27 29.19
CA GLN A 436 19.15 -11.88 29.42
C GLN A 436 19.47 -11.01 28.19
N PRO A 437 18.58 -10.13 27.74
CA PRO A 437 18.83 -9.27 26.59
C PRO A 437 19.91 -8.22 26.92
N LEU A 438 20.91 -8.12 26.05
CA LEU A 438 22.03 -7.18 26.18
C LEU A 438 21.58 -5.72 25.92
N ASP A 439 22.12 -4.79 26.68
CA ASP A 439 21.85 -3.34 26.61
C ASP A 439 22.50 -2.69 25.37
N PHE A 440 21.89 -1.60 24.87
CA PHE A 440 22.25 -0.95 23.60
C PHE A 440 23.69 -0.42 23.57
N GLN A 441 24.22 0.00 24.72
CA GLN A 441 25.58 0.53 24.83
C GLN A 441 26.64 -0.57 24.66
N THR A 442 26.43 -1.75 25.24
CA THR A 442 27.36 -2.89 25.11
C THR A 442 27.32 -3.51 23.71
N LEU A 443 26.17 -3.46 23.02
CA LEU A 443 26.08 -3.84 21.62
C LEU A 443 26.90 -2.90 20.72
N ARG A 444 26.80 -1.59 20.95
CA ARG A 444 27.52 -0.56 20.17
C ARG A 444 29.04 -0.68 20.32
N GLU A 445 29.53 -0.93 21.53
CA GLU A 445 30.97 -1.08 21.79
C GLU A 445 31.58 -2.32 21.14
N ARG A 446 30.82 -3.42 21.01
CA ARG A 446 31.30 -4.64 20.33
C ARG A 446 31.27 -4.54 18.80
N VAL A 447 30.37 -3.74 18.25
CA VAL A 447 30.19 -3.62 16.78
C VAL A 447 31.11 -2.56 16.18
N LEU A 448 31.41 -1.46 16.90
CA LEU A 448 32.24 -0.36 16.39
C LEU A 448 33.61 -0.79 15.83
N PRO A 449 34.39 -1.66 16.51
CA PRO A 449 35.70 -2.09 16.02
C PRO A 449 35.60 -2.86 14.69
N ARG A 450 34.55 -3.67 14.52
CA ARG A 450 34.33 -4.46 13.29
C ARG A 450 34.04 -3.59 12.09
N VAL A 451 33.25 -2.53 12.26
CA VAL A 451 32.93 -1.58 11.19
C VAL A 451 34.17 -0.78 10.76
N MET A 452 35.00 -0.37 11.73
CA MET A 452 36.24 0.38 11.45
C MET A 452 37.28 -0.46 10.69
N HIS A 453 37.35 -1.78 10.92
CA HIS A 453 38.23 -2.67 10.16
C HIS A 453 37.74 -2.95 8.73
N THR A 454 36.43 -2.93 8.49
CA THR A 454 35.89 -3.13 7.14
C THR A 454 36.09 -1.93 6.21
N GLU A 455 36.24 -0.72 6.75
CA GLU A 455 36.43 0.50 5.93
C GLU A 455 37.89 0.75 5.51
N GLN A 456 38.87 0.17 6.21
CA GLN A 456 40.30 0.34 5.88
C GLN A 456 40.82 -0.58 4.76
N GLY A 457 40.00 -1.53 4.27
CA GLY A 457 40.41 -2.56 3.30
C GLY A 457 40.18 -2.24 1.80
N LYS A 458 39.77 -1.03 1.42
CA LYS A 458 39.43 -0.70 0.01
C LYS A 458 40.26 0.46 -0.54
N VAL A 459 41.37 0.14 -1.22
CA VAL A 459 42.11 1.07 -2.09
C VAL A 459 41.71 0.81 -3.56
N PRO A 460 41.28 1.82 -4.34
CA PRO A 460 40.85 1.61 -5.73
C PRO A 460 42.04 1.59 -6.72
N LYS A 461 42.03 0.63 -7.66
CA LYS A 461 43.00 0.47 -8.75
C LYS A 461 42.43 1.06 -10.05
N ALA A 462 43.19 1.89 -10.76
CA ALA A 462 42.80 2.60 -11.99
C ALA A 462 42.72 1.68 -13.23
N PRO A 463 41.89 2.01 -14.25
CA PRO A 463 41.65 1.16 -15.42
C PRO A 463 42.69 1.35 -16.55
N SER A 464 43.16 0.23 -17.11
CA SER A 464 44.07 0.15 -18.26
C SER A 464 43.35 0.16 -19.61
N ALA A 465 43.89 0.92 -20.57
CA ALA A 465 43.38 1.10 -21.93
C ALA A 465 43.44 -0.17 -22.83
N PRO A 466 42.57 -0.31 -23.86
CA PRO A 466 42.59 -1.45 -24.77
C PRO A 466 43.46 -1.23 -26.03
N LEU A 467 44.14 -2.31 -26.44
CA LEU A 467 45.04 -2.40 -27.58
C LEU A 467 44.32 -2.56 -28.93
N ARG A 468 44.92 -1.91 -29.93
CA ARG A 468 44.62 -1.88 -31.36
C ARG A 468 44.66 -3.27 -32.03
N GLY A 469 43.58 -3.66 -32.72
CA GLY A 469 43.57 -4.74 -33.71
C GLY A 469 43.31 -4.19 -35.12
N LYS A 470 44.26 -4.37 -36.04
CA LYS A 470 44.13 -4.04 -37.47
C LYS A 470 43.42 -5.20 -38.20
N LYS A 471 42.38 -4.92 -39.00
CA LYS A 471 42.06 -5.72 -40.19
C LYS A 471 41.34 -4.89 -41.26
N LYS A 472 41.85 -5.02 -42.49
CA LYS A 472 41.44 -4.38 -43.75
C LYS A 472 40.07 -4.87 -44.25
N VAL A 473 39.20 -3.97 -44.72
CA VAL A 473 38.27 -4.11 -45.88
C VAL A 473 37.94 -2.66 -46.29
N GLY A 474 38.31 -2.14 -47.47
CA GLY A 474 37.65 -2.36 -48.75
C GLY A 474 36.65 -1.22 -49.03
N PHE A 475 37.12 -0.15 -49.69
CA PHE A 475 36.35 1.04 -50.04
C PHE A 475 35.65 0.83 -51.39
N ASN A 476 34.34 1.10 -51.48
CA ASN A 476 33.68 1.39 -52.75
C ASN A 476 32.49 2.33 -52.51
N PRO A 477 32.48 3.56 -53.06
CA PRO A 477 31.38 4.50 -52.90
C PRO A 477 30.55 4.60 -54.19
N LYS A 478 29.24 4.31 -54.14
CA LYS A 478 28.27 4.81 -55.13
C LYS A 478 26.88 4.98 -54.50
N SER A 479 26.33 6.19 -54.71
CA SER A 479 24.90 6.57 -54.82
C SER A 479 23.97 6.21 -53.64
N ALA A 480 23.12 7.11 -53.12
CA ALA A 480 22.44 8.25 -53.72
C ALA A 480 22.13 9.32 -52.66
#